data_AF-A0A353T284-F1
#
_entry.id   AF-A0A353T284-F1
#
_cell.length_a   1.000
_cell.length_b   1.000
_cell.length_c   1.000
_cell.angle_alpha   90.00
_cell.angle_beta   90.00
_cell.angle_gamma   90.00
#
_symmetry.space_group_name_H-M   'P 1'
#
loop_
_entity.id
_entity.type
_entity.pdbx_description
1 polymer ?
#
loop_
_entity_poly.entity_id
_entity_poly.type
_entity_poly.pdbx_seq_one_letter_code
_entity_poly.pdbx_strand_id
1 'polypeptide(L)' 'TLIEQQGGHVDNVDEWGKRRLAYPIQDFKEGYYVLVNFTAEPTVPHELERVYKITDDIIRFLTIREDEKKAGVD' A
#
# COMPACT_ATOMS: atom_id res chain seq x y z
N THR A 1 -3.34 13.81 -0.41
CA THR A 1 -3.84 12.41 -0.50
C THR A 1 -4.80 12.11 0.66
N LEU A 2 -5.53 11.00 0.68
CA LEU A 2 -6.38 10.63 1.85
C LEU A 2 -5.57 10.58 3.16
N ILE A 3 -4.31 10.14 3.05
CA ILE A 3 -3.34 10.12 4.16
C ILE A 3 -3.16 11.53 4.75
N GLU A 4 -2.80 12.51 3.93
CA GLU A 4 -2.59 13.90 4.38
C GLU A 4 -3.88 14.55 4.90
N GLN A 5 -5.03 14.24 4.29
CA GLN A 5 -6.33 14.74 4.74
C GLN A 5 -6.70 14.26 6.15
N GLN A 6 -6.15 13.12 6.59
CA GLN A 6 -6.36 12.58 7.93
C GLN A 6 -5.17 12.81 8.88
N GLY A 7 -4.28 13.72 8.53
CA GLY A 7 -3.14 14.11 9.38
C GLY A 7 -1.95 13.16 9.33
N GLY A 8 -1.91 12.23 8.37
CA GLY A 8 -0.71 11.45 8.06
C GLY A 8 0.28 12.21 7.18
N HIS A 9 1.51 11.71 7.11
CA HIS A 9 2.57 12.21 6.25
C HIS A 9 3.03 11.11 5.30
N VAL A 10 3.16 11.43 4.01
CA VAL A 10 3.70 10.50 3.01
C VAL A 10 5.21 10.71 2.92
N ASP A 11 5.96 9.67 3.25
CA ASP A 11 7.43 9.70 3.27
C ASP A 11 8.01 9.42 1.89
N ASN A 12 7.48 8.39 1.20
CA ASN A 12 7.93 7.99 -0.12
C ASN A 12 6.82 7.30 -0.92
N VAL A 13 6.89 7.41 -2.25
CA VAL A 13 6.03 6.69 -3.19
C VAL A 13 6.90 6.06 -4.28
N ASP A 14 6.97 4.73 -4.29
CA ASP A 14 7.66 3.98 -5.32
C ASP A 14 6.67 3.32 -6.27
N GLU A 15 6.65 3.79 -7.51
CA GLU A 15 5.87 3.18 -8.58
C GLU A 15 6.68 2.11 -9.30
N TRP A 16 6.33 0.85 -9.07
CA TRP A 16 7.01 -0.31 -9.62
C TRP A 16 6.53 -0.69 -11.02
N GLY A 17 5.43 -0.08 -11.46
CA GLY A 17 4.85 -0.31 -12.76
C GLY A 17 4.11 -1.65 -12.87
N LYS A 18 3.85 -2.04 -14.12
CA LYS A 18 3.14 -3.27 -14.46
C LYS A 18 4.05 -4.49 -14.30
N ARG A 19 3.57 -5.52 -13.61
CA ARG A 19 4.28 -6.80 -13.42
C ARG A 19 3.34 -7.97 -13.60
N ARG A 20 3.87 -9.08 -14.12
CA ARG A 20 3.12 -10.33 -14.27
C ARG A 20 2.95 -11.02 -12.92
N LEU A 21 1.71 -11.43 -12.62
CA LEU A 21 1.39 -12.16 -11.40
C LEU A 21 1.82 -13.63 -11.52
N ALA A 22 2.20 -14.26 -10.41
CA ALA A 22 2.56 -15.68 -10.39
C ALA A 22 1.35 -16.58 -10.74
N TYR A 23 0.15 -16.13 -10.38
CA TYR A 23 -1.13 -16.76 -10.71
C TYR A 23 -2.21 -15.68 -10.84
N PRO A 24 -3.32 -15.93 -11.58
CA PRO A 24 -4.37 -14.93 -11.73
C PRO A 24 -5.03 -14.57 -10.41
N ILE A 25 -5.31 -13.28 -10.20
CA ILE A 25 -6.08 -12.77 -9.07
C ILE A 25 -7.28 -12.05 -9.66
N GLN A 26 -8.50 -12.46 -9.31
CA GLN A 26 -9.73 -11.90 -9.91
C GLN A 26 -9.65 -11.86 -11.45
N ASP A 27 -9.15 -12.95 -12.05
CA ASP A 27 -8.90 -13.11 -13.49
C ASP A 27 -7.84 -12.19 -14.13
N PHE A 28 -7.25 -11.26 -13.39
CA PHE A 28 -6.10 -10.47 -13.84
C PHE A 28 -4.82 -11.29 -13.81
N LYS A 29 -4.02 -11.21 -14.88
CA LYS A 29 -2.70 -11.88 -15.01
C LYS A 29 -1.52 -10.94 -14.75
N GLU A 30 -1.79 -9.64 -14.67
CA GLU A 30 -0.82 -8.58 -14.47
C GLU A 30 -1.41 -7.56 -13.50
N GLY A 31 -0.56 -6.90 -12.72
CA GLY A 31 -0.96 -5.83 -11.80
C GLY A 31 0.02 -4.66 -11.88
N TYR A 32 -0.47 -3.46 -11.59
CA TYR A 32 0.39 -2.29 -11.37
C TYR A 32 0.72 -2.18 -9.89
N TYR A 33 2.00 -2.11 -9.55
CA TYR A 33 2.45 -2.09 -8.16
C TYR A 33 2.86 -0.68 -7.75
N VAL A 34 2.35 -0.23 -6.60
CA VAL A 34 2.75 1.01 -5.94
C VAL A 34 3.06 0.67 -4.49
N LEU A 35 4.22 1.10 -4.02
CA LEU A 35 4.60 1.05 -2.61
C LEU A 35 4.55 2.47 -2.06
N VAL A 36 3.86 2.65 -0.93
CA VAL A 36 3.76 3.95 -0.26
C VAL A 36 4.26 3.77 1.16
N ASN A 37 5.31 4.50 1.52
CA ASN A 37 5.75 4.64 2.90
C ASN A 37 5.11 5.90 3.47
N PHE A 38 4.47 5.77 4.61
CA PHE A 38 3.80 6.88 5.28
C PHE A 38 3.79 6.68 6.79
N THR A 39 3.74 7.81 7.50
CA THR A 39 3.60 7.87 8.94
C THR A 39 2.24 8.44 9.29
N ALA A 40 1.43 7.72 10.07
CA ALA A 40 0.10 8.17 10.46
C ALA A 40 -0.42 7.44 11.71
N GLU A 41 -1.47 8.00 12.31
CA GLU A 41 -2.25 7.34 13.35
C GLU A 41 -2.99 6.10 12.78
N PRO A 42 -3.31 5.07 13.61
CA PRO A 42 -3.95 3.83 13.15
C PRO A 42 -5.32 3.99 12.48
N THR A 43 -5.98 5.14 12.64
CA THR A 43 -7.23 5.46 11.95
C THR A 43 -7.05 5.59 10.44
N VAL A 44 -5.91 6.08 9.99
CA VAL A 44 -5.60 6.31 8.57
C VAL A 44 -5.49 5.00 7.77
N PRO A 45 -4.66 4.00 8.17
CA PRO A 45 -4.62 2.73 7.45
C PRO A 45 -5.96 1.99 7.46
N HIS A 46 -6.74 2.07 8.54
CA HIS A 46 -8.09 1.49 8.56
C HIS A 46 -9.02 2.11 7.51
N GLU A 47 -8.98 3.44 7.35
CA GLU A 47 -9.77 4.10 6.33
C GLU A 47 -9.27 3.77 4.91
N LEU A 48 -7.96 3.73 4.70
CA LEU A 48 -7.39 3.33 3.41
C LEU A 48 -7.88 1.93 3.00
N GLU A 49 -7.83 0.96 3.91
CA GLU A 49 -8.30 -0.40 3.64
C GLU A 49 -9.81 -0.43 3.36
N ARG A 50 -10.61 0.42 4.00
CA ARG A 50 -12.04 0.57 3.68
C ARG A 50 -12.22 1.05 2.25
N VAL A 51 -11.48 2.08 1.83
CA VAL A 51 -11.53 2.62 0.46
C VAL A 51 -11.03 1.60 -0.55
N TYR A 52 -9.92 0.89 -0.27
CA TYR A 52 -9.36 -0.13 -1.15
C TYR A 52 -10.33 -1.27 -1.42
N LYS A 53 -11.07 -1.73 -0.41
CA LYS A 53 -12.09 -2.78 -0.58
C LYS A 53 -13.26 -2.36 -1.46
N ILE A 54 -13.56 -1.07 -1.57
CA ILE A 54 -14.67 -0.52 -2.37
C ILE A 54 -14.20 -0.16 -3.79
N THR A 55 -12.89 -0.02 -3.99
CA THR A 55 -12.32 0.40 -5.27
C THR A 55 -12.04 -0.83 -6.12
N ASP A 56 -12.87 -1.06 -7.14
CA ASP A 56 -12.80 -2.25 -8.00
C ASP A 56 -11.45 -2.42 -8.72
N ASP A 57 -10.75 -1.32 -9.01
CA ASP A 57 -9.43 -1.35 -9.67
C ASP A 57 -8.30 -1.85 -8.74
N ILE A 58 -8.54 -1.94 -7.42
CA ILE A 58 -7.57 -2.43 -6.44
C ILE A 58 -7.83 -3.91 -6.16
N ILE A 59 -7.15 -4.77 -6.91
CA ILE A 59 -7.32 -6.23 -6.83
C ILE A 59 -6.68 -6.87 -5.59
N ARG A 60 -5.71 -6.19 -4.96
CA ARG A 60 -5.02 -6.61 -3.74
C ARG A 60 -4.32 -5.43 -3.09
N PHE A 61 -4.37 -5.35 -1.77
CA PHE A 61 -3.60 -4.41 -0.95
C PHE A 61 -2.98 -5.15 0.24
N LEU A 62 -1.92 -4.58 0.80
CA LEU A 62 -1.27 -5.07 2.01
C LEU A 62 -0.72 -3.89 2.79
N THR A 63 -1.19 -3.72 4.02
CA THR A 63 -0.67 -2.72 4.95
C THR A 63 0.24 -3.44 5.95
N ILE A 64 1.47 -2.96 6.11
CA ILE A 64 2.42 -3.50 7.08
C ILE A 64 2.85 -2.34 7.98
N ARG A 65 2.76 -2.55 9.30
CA ARG A 65 3.42 -1.66 10.24
C ARG A 65 4.90 -1.98 10.20
N GLU A 66 5.73 -1.03 9.79
CA GLU A 66 7.17 -1.17 9.94
C GLU A 66 7.50 -1.19 11.44
N ASP A 67 8.12 -2.28 11.90
CA ASP A 67 8.76 -2.29 13.21
C ASP A 67 10.04 -1.43 13.13
N GLU A 68 10.55 -0.97 14.28
CA GLU A 68 11.81 -0.21 14.32
C GLU A 68 12.87 -0.94 13.49
N LYS A 69 13.44 -0.24 12.49
CA LYS A 69 14.58 -0.77 11.72
C LYS A 69 15.64 -1.20 12.72
N LYS A 70 15.79 -2.51 12.93
CA LYS A 70 17.06 -3.05 13.40
C LYS A 70 18.05 -2.65 12.33
N ALA A 71 18.89 -1.67 12.64
CA ALA A 71 20.03 -1.31 11.81
C ALA A 71 20.70 -2.62 11.39
N GLY A 72 20.84 -2.82 10.08
CA GLY A 72 21.32 -4.07 9.52
C GLY A 72 22.56 -4.56 10.27
N VAL A 73 22.50 -5.80 10.73
CA VAL A 73 23.71 -6.61 10.73
C VAL A 73 23.85 -7.03 9.27
N ASP A 74 24.96 -6.63 8.67
CA ASP A 74 25.34 -6.89 7.28
C ASP A 74 25.11 -8.35 6.84
#